data_AF-A0A510PQS6-F1
#
_entry.id   AF-A0A510PQS6-F1
#
_cell.length_a   1.000
_cell.length_b   1.000
_cell.length_c   1.000
_cell.angle_alpha   90.00
_cell.angle_beta   90.00
_cell.angle_gamma   90.00
#
_symmetry.space_group_name_H-M   'P 1'
#
loop_
_entity.id
_entity.type
_entity.pdbx_description
1 polymer ?
#
loop_
_entity_poly.entity_id
_entity_poly.type
_entity_poly.pdbx_seq_one_letter_code
_entity_poly.pdbx_strand_id
1 'polypeptide(L)'
;MGEDAANTVIDLTNIFTDIDNDPTSIVKSVFINDNPGLVTATIVDNQLTLDYQDNQSGTANITIRGTSNGKTVDDTFLVTVNPVDDAPTVLNPITDVNVNEDAANTVIDLTNIFTDIDNDIVSIVKSVFLNDNTGLVTATIIDNQLTLDYQNNQSGTANITIRGTSNGKTVDDTLVVTVNPVDDAPTVLNPITDVNVNEDAANTVIDLSNVFTDIDNDIALIVKSVFINDNPGLVTATIVDNQLTLDYQDNQSGI
;
A
#
# COMPACT_ATOMS: atom_id res chain seq x y z
N MET A 1 23.01 1.24 -29.15
CA MET A 1 21.65 0.74 -28.83
C MET A 1 21.30 1.21 -27.43
N GLY A 2 20.05 1.10 -26.97
CA GLY A 2 19.78 1.21 -25.53
C GLY A 2 20.32 -0.01 -24.78
N GLU A 3 20.43 0.09 -23.46
CA GLU A 3 20.48 -1.11 -22.61
C GLU A 3 19.20 -1.94 -22.78
N ASP A 4 19.27 -3.22 -22.43
CA ASP A 4 18.22 -4.23 -22.63
C ASP A 4 17.77 -4.46 -24.09
N ALA A 5 18.54 -3.94 -25.05
CA ALA A 5 18.29 -4.19 -26.46
C ALA A 5 18.53 -5.67 -26.80
N ALA A 6 17.74 -6.20 -27.74
CA ALA A 6 18.00 -7.53 -28.29
C ALA A 6 19.39 -7.63 -28.92
N ASN A 7 19.94 -8.84 -28.96
CA ASN A 7 21.27 -9.12 -29.49
C ASN A 7 21.43 -8.62 -30.92
N THR A 8 22.59 -8.03 -31.19
CA THR A 8 22.98 -7.66 -32.57
C THR A 8 23.81 -8.76 -33.19
N VAL A 9 23.45 -9.17 -34.40
CA VAL A 9 24.18 -10.18 -35.17
C VAL A 9 24.83 -9.51 -36.39
N ILE A 10 26.14 -9.69 -36.54
CA ILE A 10 26.96 -9.08 -37.60
C ILE A 10 27.62 -10.21 -38.41
N ASP A 11 27.39 -10.23 -39.71
CA ASP A 11 28.10 -11.12 -40.63
C ASP A 11 29.54 -10.65 -40.85
N LEU A 12 30.50 -11.48 -40.47
CA LEU A 12 31.93 -11.20 -40.61
C LEU A 12 32.54 -11.74 -41.91
N THR A 13 31.76 -12.40 -42.78
CA THR A 13 32.27 -13.17 -43.94
C THR A 13 33.27 -12.37 -44.80
N ASN A 14 33.01 -11.09 -45.03
CA ASN A 14 33.82 -10.23 -45.90
C ASN A 14 34.59 -9.13 -45.16
N ILE A 15 34.68 -9.20 -43.83
CA ILE A 15 35.37 -8.18 -43.03
C ILE A 15 36.89 -8.33 -43.12
N PHE A 16 37.37 -9.57 -43.21
CA PHE A 16 38.78 -9.89 -43.41
C PHE A 16 38.96 -10.53 -44.79
N THR A 17 40.03 -10.15 -45.49
CA THR A 17 40.40 -10.73 -46.79
C THR A 17 41.88 -11.09 -46.79
N ASP A 18 42.22 -12.11 -47.56
CA ASP A 18 43.60 -12.53 -47.82
C ASP A 18 43.68 -12.83 -49.32
N ILE A 19 44.69 -12.30 -50.00
CA ILE A 19 44.84 -12.50 -51.44
C ILE A 19 45.12 -13.97 -51.81
N ASP A 20 45.63 -14.74 -50.85
CA ASP A 20 46.03 -16.13 -51.01
C ASP A 20 44.96 -17.13 -50.53
N ASN A 21 43.88 -16.68 -49.89
CA ASN A 21 42.88 -17.53 -49.23
C ASN A 21 41.43 -17.08 -49.47
N ASP A 22 40.51 -18.04 -49.49
CA ASP A 22 39.06 -17.74 -49.49
C ASP A 22 38.68 -17.03 -48.18
N PRO A 23 37.94 -15.90 -48.20
CA PRO A 23 37.46 -15.20 -47.01
C PRO A 23 36.73 -16.10 -45.98
N THR A 24 36.07 -17.17 -46.43
CA THR A 24 35.40 -18.13 -45.53
C THR A 24 36.38 -19.02 -44.77
N SER A 25 37.63 -19.15 -45.25
CA SER A 25 38.69 -19.93 -44.61
C SER A 25 39.48 -19.15 -43.54
N ILE A 26 39.28 -17.83 -43.47
CA ILE A 26 39.87 -16.98 -42.43
C ILE A 26 39.17 -17.25 -41.10
N VAL A 27 39.94 -17.74 -40.11
CA VAL A 27 39.46 -18.00 -38.76
C VAL A 27 39.31 -16.69 -38.01
N LYS A 28 38.15 -16.46 -37.40
CA LYS A 28 37.82 -15.21 -36.71
C LYS A 28 37.59 -15.50 -35.23
N SER A 29 38.16 -14.68 -34.35
CA SER A 29 38.00 -14.81 -32.91
C SER A 29 37.87 -13.44 -32.26
N VAL A 30 37.08 -13.35 -31.19
CA VAL A 30 37.11 -12.18 -30.30
C VAL A 30 38.45 -12.21 -29.55
N PHE A 31 39.30 -11.23 -29.82
CA PHE A 31 40.64 -11.14 -29.24
C PHE A 31 40.65 -10.31 -27.96
N ILE A 32 39.98 -9.15 -27.98
CA ILE A 32 39.84 -8.27 -26.82
C ILE A 32 38.37 -7.83 -26.71
N ASN A 33 37.86 -7.84 -25.49
CA ASN A 33 36.68 -7.09 -25.07
C ASN A 33 37.04 -6.42 -23.75
N ASP A 34 37.17 -5.10 -23.75
CA ASP A 34 37.59 -4.34 -22.57
C ASP A 34 36.47 -4.15 -21.53
N ASN A 35 35.23 -4.50 -21.87
CA ASN A 35 34.08 -4.38 -20.98
C ASN A 35 33.04 -5.51 -21.21
N PRO A 36 33.37 -6.77 -20.84
CA PRO A 36 32.46 -7.89 -21.00
C PRO A 36 31.24 -7.85 -20.08
N GLY A 37 31.25 -7.00 -19.04
CA GLY A 37 30.08 -6.75 -18.19
C GLY A 37 29.03 -5.89 -18.87
N LEU A 38 29.39 -5.10 -19.88
CA LEU A 38 28.45 -4.31 -20.68
C LEU A 38 27.89 -5.10 -21.87
N VAL A 39 28.75 -5.84 -22.56
CA VAL A 39 28.39 -6.58 -23.77
C VAL A 39 29.27 -7.81 -23.88
N THR A 40 28.69 -8.99 -24.04
CA THR A 40 29.45 -10.18 -24.43
C THR A 40 29.50 -10.30 -25.95
N ALA A 41 30.60 -10.88 -26.44
CA ALA A 41 30.85 -11.01 -27.87
C ALA A 41 31.24 -12.45 -28.18
N THR A 42 30.50 -13.09 -29.07
CA THR A 42 30.74 -14.48 -29.48
C THR A 42 30.75 -14.60 -31.00
N ILE A 43 31.60 -15.47 -31.54
CA ILE A 43 31.64 -15.75 -32.98
C ILE A 43 31.29 -17.21 -33.20
N VAL A 44 30.23 -17.46 -33.97
CA VAL A 44 29.81 -18.78 -34.44
C VAL A 44 29.48 -18.67 -35.92
N ASP A 45 30.00 -19.57 -36.75
CA ASP A 45 29.70 -19.63 -38.19
C ASP A 45 29.86 -18.28 -38.94
N ASN A 46 30.97 -17.58 -38.70
CA ASN A 46 31.26 -16.23 -39.21
C ASN A 46 30.26 -15.13 -38.77
N GLN A 47 29.38 -15.40 -37.82
CA GLN A 47 28.50 -14.40 -37.23
C GLN A 47 29.03 -13.97 -35.86
N LEU A 48 29.28 -12.67 -35.71
CA LEU A 48 29.50 -12.05 -34.42
C LEU A 48 28.15 -11.73 -33.79
N THR A 49 27.89 -12.30 -32.61
CA THR A 49 26.75 -11.95 -31.77
C THR A 49 27.24 -11.05 -30.64
N LEU A 50 26.64 -9.87 -30.54
CA LEU A 50 26.78 -8.94 -29.42
C LEU A 50 25.55 -9.06 -28.53
N ASP A 51 25.78 -9.43 -27.28
CA ASP A 51 24.76 -9.67 -26.26
C ASP A 51 24.91 -8.62 -25.15
N TYR A 52 24.01 -7.64 -25.16
CA TYR A 52 24.04 -6.48 -24.25
C TYR A 52 23.50 -6.90 -22.88
N GLN A 53 24.23 -6.59 -21.81
CA GLN A 53 23.84 -7.02 -20.48
C GLN A 53 22.77 -6.10 -19.88
N ASP A 54 21.85 -6.69 -19.12
CA ASP A 54 20.70 -5.98 -18.57
C ASP A 54 21.10 -4.84 -17.63
N ASN A 55 20.43 -3.69 -17.74
CA ASN A 55 20.67 -2.50 -16.92
C ASN A 55 22.15 -2.03 -16.93
N GLN A 56 22.87 -2.28 -18.03
CA GLN A 56 24.24 -1.80 -18.23
C GLN A 56 24.32 -0.81 -19.39
N SER A 57 24.85 0.37 -19.11
CA SER A 57 25.14 1.40 -20.11
C SER A 57 26.61 1.83 -20.09
N GLY A 58 27.09 2.35 -21.23
CA GLY A 58 28.47 2.80 -21.40
C GLY A 58 29.08 2.38 -22.74
N THR A 59 30.38 2.12 -22.73
CA THR A 59 31.14 1.76 -23.94
C THR A 59 32.03 0.54 -23.75
N ALA A 60 32.24 -0.20 -24.84
CA ALA A 60 33.21 -1.29 -24.95
C ALA A 60 33.97 -1.20 -26.28
N ASN A 61 35.29 -1.39 -26.26
CA ASN A 61 36.07 -1.66 -27.47
C ASN A 61 36.19 -3.17 -27.66
N ILE A 62 35.76 -3.64 -28.82
CA ILE A 62 35.85 -5.05 -29.18
C ILE A 62 36.84 -5.17 -30.34
N THR A 63 37.86 -6.01 -30.14
CA THR A 63 38.85 -6.33 -31.17
C THR A 63 38.59 -7.74 -31.70
N ILE A 64 38.33 -7.85 -33.00
CA ILE A 64 38.23 -9.12 -33.71
C ILE A 64 39.56 -9.40 -34.41
N ARG A 65 40.07 -10.61 -34.21
CA ARG A 65 41.26 -11.10 -34.91
C ARG A 65 40.88 -12.04 -36.03
N GLY A 66 41.28 -11.70 -37.25
CA GLY A 66 41.31 -12.61 -38.39
C GLY A 66 42.65 -13.31 -38.47
N THR A 67 42.65 -14.64 -38.63
CA THR A 67 43.86 -15.46 -38.79
C THR A 67 43.81 -16.22 -40.11
N SER A 68 44.84 -16.05 -40.94
CA SER A 68 45.03 -16.78 -42.20
C SER A 68 46.47 -17.31 -42.28
N ASN A 69 46.62 -18.62 -42.49
CA ASN A 69 47.92 -19.31 -42.53
C ASN A 69 48.90 -18.93 -41.40
N GLY A 70 48.38 -18.72 -40.19
CA GLY A 70 49.17 -18.35 -39.00
C GLY A 70 49.57 -16.87 -38.91
N LYS A 71 49.17 -16.02 -39.86
CA LYS A 71 49.29 -14.56 -39.77
C LYS A 71 47.97 -13.96 -39.30
N THR A 72 48.05 -12.84 -38.60
CA THR A 72 46.89 -12.20 -37.97
C THR A 72 46.75 -10.75 -38.37
N VAL A 73 45.51 -10.28 -38.42
CA VAL A 73 45.16 -8.85 -38.47
C VAL A 73 43.99 -8.63 -37.51
N ASP A 74 43.99 -7.47 -36.87
CA ASP A 74 43.02 -7.11 -35.86
C ASP A 74 42.20 -5.91 -36.35
N ASP A 75 40.88 -5.96 -36.17
CA ASP A 75 39.98 -4.81 -36.35
C ASP A 75 39.30 -4.50 -35.02
N THR A 76 39.27 -3.22 -34.65
CA THR A 76 38.69 -2.76 -33.38
C THR A 76 37.58 -1.78 -33.66
N PHE A 77 36.41 -2.04 -33.06
CA PHE A 77 35.25 -1.16 -33.16
C PHE A 77 34.69 -0.84 -31.78
N LEU A 78 34.04 0.32 -31.68
CA LEU A 78 33.40 0.82 -30.47
C LEU A 78 31.93 0.37 -30.44
N VAL A 79 31.53 -0.21 -29.32
CA VAL A 79 30.13 -0.43 -28.96
C VAL A 79 29.72 0.63 -27.96
N THR A 80 28.59 1.29 -28.22
CA THR A 80 27.95 2.23 -27.28
C THR A 80 26.56 1.72 -26.92
N VAL A 81 26.33 1.55 -25.62
CA VAL A 81 25.05 1.22 -25.01
C VAL A 81 24.58 2.45 -24.24
N ASN A 82 23.44 3.01 -24.65
CA ASN A 82 22.87 4.21 -24.03
C ASN A 82 21.97 3.79 -22.86
N PRO A 83 21.95 4.55 -21.76
CA PRO A 83 21.03 4.28 -20.68
C PRO A 83 19.57 4.43 -21.13
N VAL A 84 18.69 3.61 -20.56
CA VAL A 84 17.25 3.62 -20.77
C VAL A 84 16.63 3.65 -19.38
N ASP A 85 15.86 4.69 -19.10
CA ASP A 85 15.11 4.80 -17.84
C ASP A 85 14.23 3.56 -17.65
N ASP A 86 14.17 2.99 -16.45
CA ASP A 86 13.42 1.85 -15.99
C ASP A 86 12.29 2.27 -15.04
N ALA A 87 11.28 1.41 -14.90
CA ALA A 87 10.24 1.68 -13.93
C ALA A 87 10.73 1.33 -12.52
N PRO A 88 10.29 2.06 -11.48
CA PRO A 88 10.54 1.64 -10.11
C PRO A 88 9.88 0.28 -9.85
N THR A 89 10.36 -0.43 -8.83
CA THR A 89 9.86 -1.73 -8.39
C THR A 89 9.57 -1.71 -6.89
N VAL A 90 8.75 -2.66 -6.40
CA VAL A 90 8.50 -2.84 -4.97
C VAL A 90 9.70 -3.55 -4.35
N LEU A 91 10.37 -2.88 -3.40
CA LEU A 91 11.49 -3.43 -2.65
C LEU A 91 11.00 -4.17 -1.40
N ASN A 92 10.15 -3.53 -0.61
CA ASN A 92 9.54 -4.11 0.59
C ASN A 92 8.03 -3.84 0.55
N PRO A 93 7.17 -4.87 0.38
CA PRO A 93 5.74 -4.69 0.43
C PRO A 93 5.28 -4.15 1.79
N ILE A 94 4.31 -3.24 1.79
CA ILE A 94 3.69 -2.70 2.99
C ILE A 94 2.86 -3.82 3.64
N THR A 95 3.07 -4.04 4.93
CA THR A 95 2.31 -5.05 5.67
C THR A 95 0.89 -4.58 5.95
N ASP A 96 -0.06 -5.51 5.87
CA ASP A 96 -1.44 -5.28 6.30
C ASP A 96 -1.52 -4.82 7.76
N VAL A 97 -2.52 -4.01 8.06
CA VAL A 97 -2.74 -3.41 9.38
C VAL A 97 -4.05 -3.91 9.96
N ASN A 98 -4.00 -4.36 11.22
CA ASN A 98 -5.19 -4.78 11.96
C ASN A 98 -5.24 -4.08 13.31
N VAL A 99 -6.29 -3.29 13.53
CA VAL A 99 -6.53 -2.53 14.77
C VAL A 99 -7.97 -2.74 15.25
N ASN A 100 -8.29 -2.26 16.44
CA ASN A 100 -9.68 -2.09 16.87
C ASN A 100 -10.16 -0.70 16.45
N GLU A 101 -11.47 -0.47 16.42
CA GLU A 101 -11.99 0.88 16.26
C GLU A 101 -11.52 1.81 17.38
N ASP A 102 -11.55 3.11 17.10
CA ASP A 102 -11.01 4.18 17.95
C ASP A 102 -9.51 4.03 18.29
N ALA A 103 -8.78 3.18 17.57
CA ALA A 103 -7.34 3.09 17.70
C ALA A 103 -6.68 4.44 17.35
N ALA A 104 -5.56 4.72 18.02
CA ALA A 104 -4.70 5.82 17.61
C ALA A 104 -4.10 5.58 16.22
N ASN A 105 -3.68 6.67 15.56
CA ASN A 105 -3.14 6.63 14.22
C ASN A 105 -1.97 5.64 14.10
N THR A 106 -1.94 4.91 12.99
CA THR A 106 -0.79 4.09 12.60
C THR A 106 0.10 4.87 11.65
N VAL A 107 1.41 4.87 11.91
CA VAL A 107 2.40 5.55 11.07
C VAL A 107 3.35 4.52 10.48
N ILE A 108 3.49 4.52 9.15
CA ILE A 108 4.30 3.58 8.38
C ILE A 108 5.37 4.36 7.62
N ASP A 109 6.63 3.98 7.79
CA ASP A 109 7.75 4.53 7.03
C ASP A 109 7.77 3.93 5.61
N LEU A 110 7.66 4.78 4.60
CA LEU A 110 7.65 4.41 3.19
C LEU A 110 9.04 4.47 2.55
N THR A 111 10.10 4.80 3.29
CA THR A 111 11.44 5.07 2.74
C THR A 111 11.95 3.92 1.87
N ASN A 112 11.78 2.67 2.32
CA ASN A 112 12.32 1.48 1.64
C ASN A 112 11.24 0.63 0.94
N ILE A 113 10.07 1.19 0.61
CA ILE A 113 8.99 0.41 -0.03
C ILE A 113 9.22 0.21 -1.51
N PHE A 114 9.75 1.22 -2.20
CA PHE A 114 10.03 1.17 -3.64
C PHE A 114 11.52 1.39 -3.89
N THR A 115 12.04 0.85 -4.99
CA THR A 115 13.41 1.08 -5.46
C THR A 115 13.40 1.30 -6.97
N ASP A 116 14.46 1.89 -7.49
CA ASP A 116 14.65 2.14 -8.90
C ASP A 116 16.14 1.91 -9.20
N ILE A 117 16.45 1.22 -10.30
CA ILE A 117 17.84 0.91 -10.64
C ILE A 117 18.58 2.15 -11.15
N ASP A 118 17.84 3.11 -11.75
CA ASP A 118 18.40 4.33 -12.33
C ASP A 118 18.53 5.47 -11.34
N ASN A 119 17.78 5.42 -10.23
CA ASN A 119 17.64 6.54 -9.31
C ASN A 119 17.75 6.16 -7.84
N ASP A 120 18.23 7.12 -7.04
CA ASP A 120 18.28 6.98 -5.59
C ASP A 120 16.86 6.86 -5.03
N ILE A 121 16.69 5.99 -4.03
CA ILE A 121 15.43 5.74 -3.34
C ILE A 121 14.77 7.01 -2.77
N VAL A 122 15.58 8.00 -2.41
CA VAL A 122 15.08 9.29 -1.89
C VAL A 122 14.39 10.14 -2.96
N SER A 123 14.66 9.88 -4.24
CA SER A 123 14.04 10.59 -5.36
C SER A 123 12.66 10.04 -5.75
N ILE A 124 12.33 8.82 -5.30
CA ILE A 124 11.04 8.19 -5.56
C ILE A 124 9.96 8.89 -4.74
N VAL A 125 9.02 9.53 -5.43
CA VAL A 125 7.88 10.23 -4.83
C VAL A 125 6.78 9.21 -4.53
N LYS A 126 6.33 9.15 -3.27
CA LYS A 126 5.19 8.31 -2.85
C LYS A 126 3.91 9.13 -2.73
N SER A 127 2.80 8.54 -3.14
CA SER A 127 1.47 9.13 -3.02
C SER A 127 0.42 8.07 -2.69
N VAL A 128 -0.67 8.47 -2.04
CA VAL A 128 -1.85 7.62 -1.88
C VAL A 128 -2.60 7.66 -3.21
N PHE A 129 -2.54 6.56 -3.96
CA PHE A 129 -3.18 6.46 -5.27
C PHE A 129 -4.66 6.11 -5.16
N LEU A 130 -5.00 5.22 -4.23
CA LEU A 130 -6.37 4.78 -3.97
C LEU A 130 -6.57 4.51 -2.48
N ASN A 131 -7.74 4.88 -1.97
CA ASN A 131 -8.31 4.39 -0.73
C ASN A 131 -9.79 4.12 -1.01
N ASP A 132 -10.21 2.86 -0.96
CA ASP A 132 -11.56 2.45 -1.31
C ASP A 132 -12.61 2.70 -0.19
N ASN A 133 -12.17 3.08 1.01
CA ASN A 133 -13.05 3.29 2.16
C ASN A 133 -12.55 4.41 3.08
N THR A 134 -12.64 5.66 2.59
CA THR A 134 -12.28 6.86 3.35
C THR A 134 -13.19 7.14 4.55
N GLY A 135 -14.36 6.50 4.63
CA GLY A 135 -15.25 6.57 5.78
C GLY A 135 -14.77 5.73 6.96
N LEU A 136 -13.89 4.75 6.71
CA LEU A 136 -13.27 3.91 7.73
C LEU A 136 -11.92 4.46 8.19
N VAL A 137 -11.07 4.84 7.23
CA VAL A 137 -9.70 5.28 7.49
C VAL A 137 -9.29 6.32 6.46
N THR A 138 -8.69 7.42 6.90
CA THR A 138 -8.02 8.37 5.99
C THR A 138 -6.52 8.06 5.93
N ALA A 139 -5.93 8.29 4.76
CA ALA A 139 -4.54 7.97 4.49
C ALA A 139 -3.83 9.22 3.95
N THR A 140 -2.75 9.64 4.61
CA THR A 140 -1.97 10.82 4.21
C THR A 140 -0.49 10.50 4.22
N ILE A 141 0.26 11.07 3.28
CA ILE A 141 1.72 10.92 3.21
C ILE A 141 2.36 12.28 3.41
N ILE A 142 3.22 12.38 4.43
CA ILE A 142 4.06 13.56 4.71
C ILE A 142 5.46 13.04 5.04
N ASP A 143 6.50 13.60 4.41
CA ASP A 143 7.90 13.24 4.67
C ASP A 143 8.19 11.73 4.65
N ASN A 144 7.70 11.03 3.61
CA ASN A 144 7.76 9.55 3.47
C ASN A 144 7.07 8.75 4.59
N GLN A 145 6.25 9.37 5.43
CA GLN A 145 5.45 8.66 6.42
C GLN A 145 3.99 8.62 5.99
N LEU A 146 3.47 7.40 5.82
CA LEU A 146 2.03 7.15 5.67
C LEU A 146 1.39 7.17 7.05
N THR A 147 0.47 8.10 7.27
CA THR A 147 -0.37 8.13 8.47
C THR A 147 -1.76 7.61 8.11
N LEU A 148 -2.19 6.56 8.81
CA LEU A 148 -3.53 6.01 8.80
C LEU A 148 -4.30 6.56 10.01
N ASP A 149 -5.39 7.28 9.74
CA ASP A 149 -6.24 7.92 10.74
C ASP A 149 -7.63 7.29 10.71
N TYR A 150 -7.94 6.50 11.74
CA TYR A 150 -9.15 5.68 11.84
C TYR A 150 -10.34 6.53 12.26
N GLN A 151 -11.49 6.34 11.62
CA GLN A 151 -12.70 7.10 11.95
C GLN A 151 -13.38 6.51 13.18
N ASN A 152 -13.87 7.38 14.06
CA ASN A 152 -14.45 6.96 15.33
C ASN A 152 -15.68 6.08 15.15
N ASN A 153 -15.80 5.03 15.97
CA ASN A 153 -16.89 4.05 15.95
C ASN A 153 -17.15 3.47 14.54
N GLN A 154 -16.09 3.31 13.74
CA GLN A 154 -16.17 2.68 12.42
C GLN A 154 -15.34 1.40 12.42
N SER A 155 -15.94 0.33 11.89
CA SER A 155 -15.30 -0.96 11.70
C SER A 155 -15.49 -1.47 10.28
N GLY A 156 -14.61 -2.39 9.85
CA GLY A 156 -14.62 -2.96 8.52
C GLY A 156 -13.23 -3.06 7.90
N THR A 157 -13.17 -3.03 6.57
CA THR A 157 -11.93 -3.16 5.80
C THR A 157 -11.76 -2.04 4.78
N ALA A 158 -10.51 -1.66 4.51
CA ALA A 158 -10.12 -0.76 3.44
C ALA A 158 -8.89 -1.31 2.69
N ASN A 159 -8.87 -1.17 1.36
CA ASN A 159 -7.67 -1.37 0.55
C ASN A 159 -7.07 0.00 0.22
N ILE A 160 -5.80 0.18 0.58
CA ILE A 160 -5.06 1.42 0.35
C ILE A 160 -3.91 1.11 -0.59
N THR A 161 -3.89 1.76 -1.75
CA THR A 161 -2.81 1.62 -2.73
C THR A 161 -1.87 2.82 -2.65
N ILE A 162 -0.60 2.56 -2.39
CA ILE A 162 0.48 3.54 -2.45
C ILE A 162 1.18 3.41 -3.81
N ARG A 163 1.41 4.54 -4.47
CA ARG A 163 2.14 4.63 -5.72
C ARG A 163 3.52 5.25 -5.50
N GLY A 164 4.57 4.55 -5.91
CA GLY A 164 5.91 5.09 -6.11
C GLY A 164 6.06 5.62 -7.52
N THR A 165 6.57 6.84 -7.69
CA THR A 165 6.85 7.46 -8.98
C THR A 165 8.31 7.86 -9.08
N SER A 166 8.98 7.44 -10.16
CA SER A 166 10.36 7.75 -10.50
C SER A 166 10.43 8.10 -11.98
N ASN A 167 10.98 9.28 -12.31
CA ASN A 167 11.03 9.84 -13.67
C ASN A 167 9.73 9.76 -14.51
N GLY A 168 8.57 9.77 -13.85
CA GLY A 168 7.26 9.69 -14.51
C GLY A 168 6.77 8.27 -14.77
N LYS A 169 7.57 7.25 -14.47
CA LYS A 169 7.15 5.85 -14.39
C LYS A 169 6.71 5.51 -12.98
N THR A 170 5.91 4.46 -12.84
CA THR A 170 5.18 4.18 -11.59
C THR A 170 5.16 2.70 -11.25
N VAL A 171 5.10 2.41 -9.96
CA VAL A 171 4.78 1.11 -9.38
C VAL A 171 3.80 1.31 -8.22
N ASP A 172 2.92 0.33 -8.04
CA ASP A 172 1.88 0.37 -7.01
C ASP A 172 2.09 -0.79 -6.03
N ASP A 173 1.83 -0.52 -4.74
CA ASP A 173 1.74 -1.53 -3.70
C ASP A 173 0.48 -1.28 -2.86
N THR A 174 -0.21 -2.35 -2.44
CA THR A 174 -1.51 -2.24 -1.76
C THR A 174 -1.47 -2.96 -0.42
N LEU A 175 -1.86 -2.25 0.64
CA LEU A 175 -2.08 -2.82 1.96
C LEU A 175 -3.58 -2.94 2.27
N VAL A 176 -3.93 -3.96 3.04
CA VAL A 176 -5.26 -4.12 3.63
C VAL A 176 -5.25 -3.58 5.05
N VAL A 177 -6.21 -2.71 5.35
CA VAL A 177 -6.49 -2.22 6.70
C VAL A 177 -7.77 -2.87 7.20
N THR A 178 -7.71 -3.53 8.35
CA THR A 178 -8.85 -4.11 9.06
C THR A 178 -9.04 -3.42 10.40
N VAL A 179 -10.24 -2.87 10.63
CA VAL A 179 -10.64 -2.27 11.90
C VAL A 179 -11.72 -3.13 12.51
N ASN A 180 -11.44 -3.71 13.66
CA ASN A 180 -12.34 -4.62 14.36
C ASN A 180 -13.33 -3.83 15.23
N PRO A 181 -14.64 -4.17 15.22
CA PRO A 181 -15.61 -3.55 16.11
C PRO A 181 -15.33 -3.89 17.58
N VAL A 182 -15.69 -2.99 18.48
CA VAL A 182 -15.60 -3.09 19.93
C VAL A 182 -16.92 -2.61 20.52
N ASP A 183 -17.51 -3.43 21.38
CA ASP A 183 -18.79 -3.13 22.04
C ASP A 183 -18.66 -1.92 22.99
N ASP A 184 -19.42 -0.86 22.70
CA ASP A 184 -19.60 0.32 23.51
C ASP A 184 -20.77 0.16 24.49
N ALA A 185 -20.72 0.93 25.58
CA ALA A 185 -21.82 0.96 26.54
C ALA A 185 -22.97 1.84 26.04
N PRO A 186 -24.23 1.52 26.40
CA PRO A 186 -25.36 2.41 26.15
C PRO A 186 -25.15 3.78 26.80
N THR A 187 -25.55 4.82 26.10
CA THR A 187 -25.52 6.22 26.55
C THR A 187 -26.93 6.80 26.69
N VAL A 188 -27.05 7.92 27.41
CA VAL A 188 -28.33 8.63 27.54
C VAL A 188 -28.52 9.54 26.33
N LEU A 189 -29.58 9.29 25.56
CA LEU A 189 -29.97 10.11 24.41
C LEU A 189 -30.89 11.27 24.83
N ASN A 190 -31.95 10.96 25.58
CA ASN A 190 -32.92 11.94 26.07
C ASN A 190 -33.09 11.80 27.58
N PRO A 191 -32.44 12.68 28.37
CA PRO A 191 -32.58 12.66 29.83
C PRO A 191 -34.03 12.82 30.26
N ILE A 192 -34.44 12.01 31.25
CA ILE A 192 -35.75 12.16 31.88
C ILE A 192 -35.74 13.42 32.75
N THR A 193 -36.71 14.31 32.57
CA THR A 193 -36.84 15.52 33.38
C THR A 193 -37.41 15.21 34.76
N ASP A 194 -37.03 16.01 35.75
CA ASP A 194 -37.58 15.91 37.11
C ASP A 194 -39.11 15.92 37.11
N VAL A 195 -39.71 14.96 37.81
CA VAL A 195 -41.15 14.82 37.94
C VAL A 195 -41.60 15.43 39.25
N ASN A 196 -42.42 16.48 39.17
CA ASN A 196 -42.98 17.17 40.34
C ASN A 196 -44.51 17.05 40.30
N VAL A 197 -45.09 16.44 41.31
CA VAL A 197 -46.54 16.24 41.43
C VAL A 197 -47.01 16.60 42.84
N ASN A 198 -48.31 16.85 43.01
CA ASN A 198 -48.90 16.95 44.33
C ASN A 198 -49.07 15.55 44.94
N GLU A 199 -49.24 15.48 46.27
CA GLU A 199 -49.70 14.26 46.92
C GLU A 199 -50.99 13.76 46.27
N ASP A 200 -51.14 12.43 46.22
CA ASP A 200 -52.28 11.73 45.61
C ASP A 200 -52.48 12.01 44.11
N ALA A 201 -51.44 12.47 43.40
CA ALA A 201 -51.49 12.57 41.95
C ALA A 201 -51.67 11.20 41.29
N ALA A 202 -52.30 11.18 40.13
CA ALA A 202 -52.34 9.98 39.30
C ALA A 202 -50.93 9.61 38.82
N ASN A 203 -50.74 8.32 38.52
CA ASN A 203 -49.45 7.76 38.09
C ASN A 203 -48.89 8.50 36.88
N THR A 204 -47.58 8.76 36.90
CA THR A 204 -46.87 9.30 35.74
C THR A 204 -46.30 8.15 34.92
N VAL A 205 -46.56 8.17 33.62
CA VAL A 205 -46.01 7.20 32.66
C VAL A 205 -45.00 7.91 31.76
N ILE A 206 -43.78 7.38 31.73
CA ILE A 206 -42.66 7.92 30.96
C ILE A 206 -42.26 6.88 29.92
N ASP A 207 -42.28 7.29 28.65
CA ASP A 207 -41.79 6.47 27.55
C ASP A 207 -40.26 6.48 27.52
N LEU A 208 -39.66 5.32 27.75
CA LEU A 208 -38.23 5.09 27.73
C LEU A 208 -37.68 4.73 26.35
N SER A 209 -38.53 4.64 25.31
CA SER A 209 -38.13 4.13 23.99
C SER A 209 -36.95 4.87 23.38
N ASN A 210 -36.80 6.17 23.69
CA ASN A 210 -35.69 7.00 23.19
C ASN A 210 -34.84 7.63 24.31
N VAL A 211 -34.89 7.11 25.54
CA VAL A 211 -34.09 7.67 26.65
C VAL A 211 -32.63 7.25 26.55
N PHE A 212 -32.38 6.01 26.10
CA PHE A 212 -31.05 5.44 25.94
C PHE A 212 -30.78 5.13 24.48
N THR A 213 -29.52 5.17 24.07
CA THR A 213 -29.05 4.76 22.75
C THR A 213 -27.76 3.96 22.91
N ASP A 214 -27.46 3.14 21.92
CA ASP A 214 -26.24 2.36 21.83
C ASP A 214 -25.76 2.45 20.37
N ILE A 215 -24.46 2.56 20.15
CA ILE A 215 -23.91 2.73 18.79
C ILE A 215 -23.75 1.39 18.08
N ASP A 216 -23.56 0.30 18.83
CA ASP A 216 -23.36 -1.05 18.31
C ASP A 216 -24.65 -1.86 18.24
N ASN A 217 -25.62 -1.52 19.09
CA ASN A 217 -26.85 -2.29 19.23
C ASN A 217 -28.10 -1.48 18.85
N ASP A 218 -29.10 -2.18 18.33
CA ASP A 218 -30.44 -1.60 18.14
C ASP A 218 -31.00 -1.16 19.50
N ILE A 219 -31.56 0.05 19.57
CA ILE A 219 -32.19 0.63 20.75
C ILE A 219 -33.24 -0.33 21.36
N ALA A 220 -33.91 -1.13 20.53
CA ALA A 220 -34.89 -2.12 20.97
C ALA A 220 -34.29 -3.26 21.81
N LEU A 221 -32.98 -3.49 21.75
CA LEU A 221 -32.26 -4.52 22.51
C LEU A 221 -31.78 -4.02 23.88
N ILE A 222 -31.85 -2.72 24.16
CA ILE A 222 -31.45 -2.15 25.45
C ILE A 222 -32.45 -2.58 26.53
N VAL A 223 -31.98 -3.39 27.48
CA VAL A 223 -32.76 -3.84 28.63
C VAL A 223 -32.77 -2.77 29.71
N LYS A 224 -33.97 -2.37 30.16
CA LYS A 224 -34.18 -1.27 31.11
C LYS A 224 -34.68 -1.81 32.44
N SER A 225 -34.11 -1.32 33.54
CA SER A 225 -34.53 -1.70 34.89
C SER A 225 -34.42 -0.52 35.85
N VAL A 226 -35.25 -0.52 36.89
CA VAL A 226 -35.11 0.43 38.01
C VAL A 226 -33.99 -0.10 38.91
N PHE A 227 -32.85 0.58 38.89
CA PHE A 227 -31.69 0.14 39.67
C PHE A 227 -31.81 0.52 41.16
N ILE A 228 -32.21 1.76 41.44
CA ILE A 228 -32.35 2.29 42.81
C ILE A 228 -33.62 3.14 42.88
N ASN A 229 -34.36 2.97 43.98
CA ASN A 229 -35.37 3.90 44.48
C ASN A 229 -35.09 4.08 45.98
N ASP A 230 -34.72 5.29 46.37
CA ASP A 230 -34.30 5.64 47.72
C ASP A 230 -35.49 5.87 48.68
N ASN A 231 -36.70 6.07 48.16
CA ASN A 231 -37.92 6.19 48.94
C ASN A 231 -39.09 5.41 48.34
N PRO A 232 -39.04 4.06 48.36
CA PRO A 232 -40.11 3.21 47.83
C PRO A 232 -41.44 3.32 48.60
N GLY A 233 -41.42 3.91 49.79
CA GLY A 233 -42.63 4.22 50.56
C GLY A 233 -43.37 5.46 50.07
N LEU A 234 -42.71 6.34 49.32
CA LEU A 234 -43.30 7.55 48.72
C LEU A 234 -43.77 7.30 47.29
N VAL A 235 -42.96 6.60 46.49
CA VAL A 235 -43.25 6.30 45.09
C VAL A 235 -42.71 4.91 44.76
N THR A 236 -43.46 4.10 44.03
CA THR A 236 -42.91 2.90 43.41
C THR A 236 -42.64 3.16 41.93
N ALA A 237 -41.59 2.53 41.40
CA ALA A 237 -41.17 2.68 40.01
C ALA A 237 -41.12 1.31 39.37
N THR A 238 -41.88 1.12 38.29
CA THR A 238 -41.94 -0.15 37.55
C THR A 238 -41.72 0.10 36.07
N ILE A 239 -41.00 -0.81 35.41
CA ILE A 239 -40.80 -0.77 33.97
C ILE A 239 -41.47 -2.01 33.38
N VAL A 240 -42.40 -1.78 32.47
CA VAL A 240 -43.00 -2.83 31.63
C VAL A 240 -42.83 -2.38 30.18
N ASP A 241 -42.24 -3.27 29.38
CA ASP A 241 -41.77 -2.95 28.03
C ASP A 241 -40.85 -1.72 28.04
N ASN A 242 -41.30 -0.59 27.47
CA ASN A 242 -40.58 0.68 27.46
C ASN A 242 -41.27 1.76 28.30
N GLN A 243 -42.20 1.42 29.18
CA GLN A 243 -42.90 2.40 30.00
C GLN A 243 -42.45 2.32 31.46
N LEU A 244 -41.83 3.40 31.93
CA LEU A 244 -41.62 3.62 33.35
C LEU A 244 -42.91 4.21 33.95
N THR A 245 -43.52 3.48 34.87
CA THR A 245 -44.66 3.95 35.65
C THR A 245 -44.19 4.33 37.05
N LEU A 246 -44.42 5.59 37.42
CA LEU A 246 -44.26 6.11 38.77
C LEU A 246 -45.62 6.10 39.48
N ASP A 247 -45.72 5.33 40.56
CA ASP A 247 -46.95 5.13 41.33
C ASP A 247 -46.79 5.75 42.73
N TYR A 248 -47.46 6.88 42.94
CA TYR A 248 -47.35 7.72 44.13
C TYR A 248 -48.21 7.14 45.27
N GLN A 249 -47.64 6.99 46.46
CA GLN A 249 -48.34 6.37 47.58
C GLN A 249 -49.27 7.38 48.28
N ASP A 250 -50.50 6.96 48.54
CA ASP A 250 -51.55 7.81 49.12
C ASP A 250 -51.10 8.46 50.44
N ASN A 251 -51.41 9.75 50.59
CA ASN A 251 -51.11 10.59 51.76
C ASN A 251 -49.62 10.60 52.15
N GLN A 252 -48.71 10.32 51.21
CA GLN A 252 -47.27 10.47 51.40
C GLN A 252 -46.77 11.74 50.72
N SER A 253 -45.85 12.44 51.37
CA SER A 253 -45.15 13.60 50.83
C SER A 253 -43.66 13.53 51.16
N GLY A 254 -42.83 14.09 50.28
CA GLY A 254 -41.38 14.08 50.42
C GLY A 254 -40.70 14.73 49.22
N ILE A 255 -39.40 14.92 49.33
CA ILE A 255 -38.50 15.30 48.22
C ILE A 255 -37.57 14.11 47.99
#